data_AF-A0A7R9KC96-F1
#
_entry.id   AF-A0A7R9KC96-F1
#
_cell.length_a   1.000
_cell.length_b   1.000
_cell.length_c   1.000
_cell.angle_alpha   90.00
_cell.angle_beta   90.00
_cell.angle_gamma   90.00
#
_symmetry.space_group_name_H-M   'P 1'
#
loop_
_entity.id
_entity.type
_entity.pdbx_description
1 polymer ?
#
loop_
_entity_poly.entity_id
_entity_poly.type
_entity_poly.pdbx_seq_one_letter_code
_entity_poly.pdbx_strand_id
1 'polypeptide(L)'
;MLRIVKKYSFAFNTVESKPVKRIAGHSVSFSSSPGLVFSCDDYYILSSGLVVQETTNANNNPSLYRDIRADNIVLEFARNLVANRLANSGKEWTDLFGAHNSGTYNNQFMVVDYKLFKKGTKVSDLPNNLLWIIEQMPTLVRVADVTHVLRSQGYWASYNVPYFKDIYDMSGDAELFRKMGPFYSHDKTARAQIFHRDQSKVTDLKTLYQLMRYNDFKHDPLSQCETYNQVCDPPNSAGLAIASRSDLSDPDGQYPIEWWEYQDECATDAKMTNSSMVSQLQMLAVSGPTDVQQPAFRWSTSGMDGSHFGHPDLFNFAPIYVKWFPNSYETAQDIDDRRVLEDNSRRETL
;
A
#
# COMPACT_ATOMS: atom_id res chain seq x y z
N MET A 1 9.40 13.23 -6.15
CA MET A 1 8.88 13.31 -4.77
C MET A 1 8.14 14.63 -4.43
N LEU A 2 7.43 15.29 -5.38
CA LEU A 2 6.48 16.35 -5.04
C LEU A 2 5.17 15.71 -4.53
N ARG A 3 4.83 15.93 -3.25
CA ARG A 3 3.72 15.25 -2.58
C ARG A 3 2.65 16.21 -2.11
N ILE A 4 1.39 15.79 -2.19
CA ILE A 4 0.24 16.47 -1.63
C ILE A 4 -0.65 15.41 -0.98
N VAL A 5 -0.87 15.51 0.33
CA VAL A 5 -1.95 14.78 0.99
C VAL A 5 -3.24 15.55 0.73
N LYS A 6 -4.27 14.86 0.20
CA LYS A 6 -5.51 15.48 -0.25
C LYS A 6 -6.67 14.97 0.59
N LYS A 7 -7.61 15.87 0.88
CA LYS A 7 -8.96 15.52 1.33
C LYS A 7 -9.96 16.05 0.33
N TYR A 8 -10.76 15.15 -0.22
CA TYR A 8 -11.92 15.52 -1.03
C TYR A 8 -13.20 15.21 -0.26
N SER A 9 -14.17 16.11 -0.37
CA SER A 9 -15.51 15.95 0.17
C SER A 9 -16.48 16.40 -0.91
N PHE A 10 -17.20 15.44 -1.49
CA PHE A 10 -18.16 15.69 -2.56
C PHE A 10 -19.58 15.35 -2.12
N ALA A 11 -20.57 15.94 -2.82
CA ALA A 11 -21.99 15.66 -2.65
C ALA A 11 -22.52 14.77 -3.78
N PHE A 12 -21.72 13.80 -4.22
CA PHE A 12 -22.11 12.88 -5.28
C PHE A 12 -23.14 11.86 -4.80
N ASN A 13 -23.97 11.40 -5.74
CA ASN A 13 -25.03 10.43 -5.51
C ASN A 13 -24.82 9.21 -6.40
N THR A 14 -25.34 8.06 -5.97
CA THR A 14 -25.21 6.78 -6.67
C THR A 14 -25.87 6.79 -8.05
N VAL A 15 -27.03 7.44 -8.18
CA VAL A 15 -27.81 7.59 -9.41
C VAL A 15 -28.59 8.90 -9.36
N GLU A 16 -29.03 9.40 -10.52
CA GLU A 16 -29.84 10.62 -10.66
C GLU A 16 -31.34 10.40 -10.36
N SER A 17 -31.71 9.36 -9.59
CA SER A 17 -33.10 9.02 -9.26
C SER A 17 -33.53 9.45 -7.85
N LYS A 18 -34.84 9.61 -7.64
CA LYS A 18 -35.44 9.87 -6.32
C LYS A 18 -35.90 8.55 -5.64
N PRO A 19 -35.63 8.32 -4.35
CA PRO A 19 -34.87 9.18 -3.43
C PRO A 19 -33.36 9.14 -3.73
N VAL A 20 -32.73 10.32 -3.64
CA VAL A 20 -31.30 10.49 -3.93
C VAL A 20 -30.50 9.85 -2.80
N LYS A 21 -29.68 8.85 -3.12
CA LYS A 21 -28.76 8.21 -2.17
C LYS A 21 -27.33 8.69 -2.42
N ARG A 22 -26.78 9.42 -1.45
CA ARG A 22 -25.37 9.85 -1.44
C ARG A 22 -24.44 8.62 -1.50
N ILE A 23 -23.32 8.77 -2.17
CA ILE A 23 -22.29 7.72 -2.22
C ILE A 23 -21.66 7.50 -0.82
N ALA A 24 -21.21 6.29 -0.50
CA ALA A 24 -20.66 5.96 0.82
C ALA A 24 -19.28 6.63 1.05
N GLY A 25 -18.41 6.59 0.06
CA GLY A 25 -17.09 7.25 0.05
C GLY A 25 -17.16 8.72 -0.38
N HIS A 26 -18.15 9.47 0.13
CA HIS A 26 -18.33 10.88 -0.23
C HIS A 26 -17.21 11.79 0.27
N SER A 27 -16.45 11.37 1.28
CA SER A 27 -15.21 12.02 1.72
C SER A 27 -14.06 11.03 1.72
N VAL A 28 -12.89 11.46 1.24
CA VAL A 28 -11.69 10.63 1.12
C VAL A 28 -10.45 11.45 1.47
N SER A 29 -9.54 10.86 2.24
CA SER A 29 -8.23 11.40 2.60
C SER A 29 -7.15 10.44 2.09
N PHE A 30 -6.17 10.94 1.33
CA PHE A 30 -5.21 10.10 0.61
C PHE A 30 -3.92 10.84 0.29
N SER A 31 -2.81 10.10 0.18
CA SER A 31 -1.53 10.61 -0.31
C SER A 31 -1.54 10.67 -1.84
N SER A 32 -0.94 11.71 -2.42
CA SER A 32 -0.96 11.94 -3.87
C SER A 32 0.16 12.92 -4.28
N SER A 33 0.11 13.40 -5.52
CA SER A 33 1.03 14.36 -6.12
C SER A 33 0.29 15.45 -6.91
N PRO A 34 0.92 16.59 -7.24
CA PRO A 34 0.31 17.63 -8.08
C PRO A 34 -0.30 17.07 -9.37
N GLY A 35 -1.49 17.55 -9.76
CA GLY A 35 -2.16 17.13 -11.01
C GLY A 35 -2.90 15.79 -10.95
N LEU A 36 -2.51 14.85 -10.08
CA LEU A 36 -3.22 13.58 -9.92
C LEU A 36 -4.57 13.79 -9.20
N VAL A 37 -5.64 13.15 -9.65
CA VAL A 37 -6.96 13.21 -8.97
C VAL A 37 -7.23 11.98 -8.09
N PHE A 38 -6.25 11.09 -7.99
CA PHE A 38 -6.23 9.84 -7.24
C PHE A 38 -4.85 9.68 -6.55
N SER A 39 -4.69 8.67 -5.69
CA SER A 39 -3.38 8.24 -5.18
C SER A 39 -2.68 7.42 -6.25
N CYS A 40 -1.36 7.52 -6.39
CA CYS A 40 -0.59 6.57 -7.21
C CYS A 40 0.32 5.76 -6.30
N ASP A 41 0.07 5.82 -4.99
CA ASP A 41 0.87 5.13 -3.99
C ASP A 41 0.50 3.64 -3.90
N ASP A 42 -0.76 3.20 -3.81
CA ASP A 42 -2.01 3.88 -3.35
C ASP A 42 -2.24 3.80 -1.82
N TYR A 43 -2.83 4.85 -1.22
CA TYR A 43 -3.31 4.82 0.17
C TYR A 43 -4.49 5.77 0.42
N TYR A 44 -5.64 5.24 0.86
CA TYR A 44 -6.89 5.97 1.08
C TYR A 44 -7.53 5.65 2.43
N ILE A 45 -8.13 6.66 3.04
CA ILE A 45 -9.06 6.55 4.17
C ILE A 45 -10.39 7.14 3.71
N LEU A 46 -11.45 6.33 3.74
CA LEU A 46 -12.77 6.63 3.18
C LEU A 46 -13.79 6.90 4.27
N SER A 47 -14.74 7.81 4.02
CA SER A 47 -15.87 8.07 4.93
C SER A 47 -16.76 6.86 5.17
N SER A 48 -16.75 5.88 4.27
CA SER A 48 -17.42 4.60 4.44
C SER A 48 -16.79 3.69 5.52
N GLY A 49 -15.73 4.16 6.19
CA GLY A 49 -14.99 3.40 7.20
C GLY A 49 -14.00 2.39 6.60
N LEU A 50 -13.76 2.45 5.29
CA LEU A 50 -12.79 1.61 4.61
C LEU A 50 -11.42 2.29 4.57
N VAL A 51 -10.36 1.51 4.76
CA VAL A 51 -8.98 1.89 4.42
C VAL A 51 -8.53 0.99 3.28
N VAL A 52 -8.02 1.62 2.22
CA VAL A 52 -7.66 0.97 0.96
C VAL A 52 -6.21 1.31 0.64
N GLN A 53 -5.41 0.29 0.37
CA GLN A 53 -4.02 0.45 -0.08
C GLN A 53 -3.63 -0.70 -1.00
N GLU A 54 -2.54 -0.57 -1.72
CA GLU A 54 -2.03 -1.65 -2.58
C GLU A 54 -0.51 -1.75 -2.57
N THR A 55 -0.02 -2.89 -3.06
CA THR A 55 1.32 -2.96 -3.64
C THR A 55 1.24 -3.60 -5.03
N THR A 56 2.05 -3.10 -5.95
CA THR A 56 2.01 -3.53 -7.35
C THR A 56 2.65 -4.89 -7.53
N ASN A 57 1.92 -5.83 -8.14
CA ASN A 57 2.46 -7.12 -8.54
C ASN A 57 3.07 -7.02 -9.94
N ALA A 58 4.30 -7.49 -10.10
CA ALA A 58 4.95 -7.54 -11.41
C ALA A 58 4.23 -8.52 -12.35
N ASN A 59 4.11 -8.15 -13.63
CA ASN A 59 3.77 -9.11 -14.69
C ASN A 59 5.04 -9.53 -15.43
N ASN A 60 5.61 -10.65 -14.99
CA ASN A 60 6.78 -11.29 -15.58
C ASN A 60 6.44 -12.25 -16.74
N ASN A 61 5.17 -12.32 -17.15
CA ASN A 61 4.68 -13.13 -18.25
C ASN A 61 4.27 -12.22 -19.42
N PRO A 62 5.18 -11.98 -20.39
CA PRO A 62 4.91 -11.07 -21.50
C PRO A 62 3.77 -11.55 -22.41
N SER A 63 3.43 -12.84 -22.36
CA SER A 63 2.34 -13.39 -23.15
C SER A 63 0.97 -12.85 -22.74
N LEU A 64 0.81 -12.32 -21.52
CA LEU A 64 -0.45 -11.73 -21.04
C LEU A 64 -0.75 -10.36 -21.67
N TYR A 65 0.26 -9.64 -22.17
CA TYR A 65 0.06 -8.31 -22.74
C TYR A 65 -0.82 -8.33 -24.00
N ARG A 66 -0.81 -9.44 -24.76
CA ARG A 66 -1.65 -9.60 -25.97
C ARG A 66 -3.15 -9.62 -25.67
N ASP A 67 -3.51 -9.88 -24.43
CA ASP A 67 -4.90 -9.97 -23.98
C ASP A 67 -5.44 -8.63 -23.46
N ILE A 68 -4.58 -7.61 -23.34
CA ILE A 68 -4.99 -6.24 -23.04
C ILE A 68 -5.56 -5.61 -24.32
N ARG A 69 -6.87 -5.36 -24.33
CA ARG A 69 -7.61 -4.77 -25.46
C ARG A 69 -8.36 -3.53 -25.00
N ALA A 70 -8.53 -2.55 -25.88
CA ALA A 70 -9.23 -1.30 -25.56
C ALA A 70 -10.74 -1.49 -25.33
N ASP A 71 -11.31 -2.58 -25.85
CA ASP A 71 -12.73 -2.87 -25.71
C ASP A 71 -13.06 -3.44 -24.31
N ASN A 72 -14.15 -2.94 -23.71
CA ASN A 72 -14.70 -3.42 -22.43
C ASN A 72 -13.77 -3.32 -21.20
N ILE A 73 -12.68 -2.54 -21.27
CA ILE A 73 -11.81 -2.25 -20.13
C ILE A 73 -12.04 -0.86 -19.55
N VAL A 74 -11.74 -0.70 -18.26
CA VAL A 74 -11.60 0.59 -17.61
C VAL A 74 -10.24 0.61 -16.93
N LEU A 75 -9.44 1.64 -17.19
CA LEU A 75 -8.11 1.78 -16.58
C LEU A 75 -8.21 1.76 -15.06
N GLU A 76 -7.20 1.15 -14.43
CA GLU A 76 -7.16 0.88 -12.99
C GLU A 76 -7.53 2.10 -12.14
N PHE A 77 -6.93 3.27 -12.42
CA PHE A 77 -7.17 4.47 -11.61
C PHE A 77 -8.65 4.89 -11.57
N ALA A 78 -9.37 4.68 -12.68
CA ALA A 78 -10.78 4.99 -12.77
C ALA A 78 -11.64 3.96 -12.02
N ARG A 79 -11.27 2.67 -12.09
CA ARG A 79 -11.91 1.61 -11.29
C ARG A 79 -11.70 1.82 -9.80
N ASN A 80 -10.48 2.18 -9.38
CA ASN A 80 -10.12 2.54 -8.02
C ASN A 80 -10.96 3.73 -7.51
N LEU A 81 -11.05 4.81 -8.28
CA LEU A 81 -11.91 5.97 -7.95
C LEU A 81 -13.40 5.60 -7.80
N VAL A 82 -13.92 4.74 -8.68
CA VAL A 82 -15.33 4.29 -8.62
C VAL A 82 -15.56 3.41 -7.38
N ALA A 83 -14.69 2.43 -7.13
CA ALA A 83 -14.78 1.56 -5.96
C ALA A 83 -14.69 2.35 -4.66
N ASN A 84 -13.72 3.26 -4.53
CA ASN A 84 -13.56 4.13 -3.36
C ASN A 84 -14.80 4.99 -3.08
N ARG A 85 -15.50 5.44 -4.14
CA ARG A 85 -16.70 6.27 -4.00
C ARG A 85 -17.92 5.46 -3.58
N LEU A 86 -18.14 4.31 -4.22
CA LEU A 86 -19.41 3.60 -4.12
C LEU A 86 -19.46 2.55 -3.00
N ALA A 87 -18.33 1.94 -2.65
CA ALA A 87 -18.30 0.80 -1.75
C ALA A 87 -18.56 1.16 -0.29
N ASN A 88 -19.41 0.36 0.37
CA ASN A 88 -19.68 0.45 1.79
C ASN A 88 -19.11 -0.75 2.59
N SER A 89 -18.57 -1.77 1.92
CA SER A 89 -17.87 -2.89 2.55
C SER A 89 -16.66 -3.32 1.73
N GLY A 90 -15.75 -4.10 2.33
CA GLY A 90 -14.61 -4.66 1.62
C GLY A 90 -15.01 -5.52 0.42
N LYS A 91 -16.05 -6.34 0.57
CA LYS A 91 -16.59 -7.16 -0.53
C LYS A 91 -17.13 -6.30 -1.68
N GLU A 92 -17.94 -5.29 -1.37
CA GLU A 92 -18.48 -4.40 -2.40
C GLU A 92 -17.36 -3.66 -3.15
N TRP A 93 -16.31 -3.25 -2.43
CA TRP A 93 -15.15 -2.59 -3.04
C TRP A 93 -14.47 -3.50 -4.06
N THR A 94 -14.20 -4.75 -3.68
CA THR A 94 -13.54 -5.72 -4.57
C THR A 94 -14.42 -6.13 -5.74
N ASP A 95 -15.74 -6.29 -5.53
CA ASP A 95 -16.71 -6.54 -6.61
C ASP A 95 -16.73 -5.39 -7.63
N LEU A 96 -16.75 -4.13 -7.16
CA LEU A 96 -16.74 -2.94 -8.02
C LEU A 96 -15.42 -2.76 -8.77
N PHE A 97 -14.29 -2.93 -8.09
CA PHE A 97 -12.96 -2.79 -8.70
C PHE A 97 -12.67 -3.89 -9.72
N GLY A 98 -13.14 -5.12 -9.48
CA GLY A 98 -12.94 -6.27 -10.35
C GLY A 98 -13.69 -6.18 -11.69
N ALA A 99 -14.70 -5.32 -11.78
CA ALA A 99 -15.42 -5.08 -13.03
C ALA A 99 -14.53 -4.38 -14.07
N HIS A 100 -14.64 -4.78 -15.34
CA HIS A 100 -13.90 -4.19 -16.46
C HIS A 100 -12.37 -4.14 -16.27
N ASN A 101 -11.81 -5.20 -15.66
CA ASN A 101 -10.36 -5.36 -15.48
C ASN A 101 -9.58 -5.03 -16.75
N SER A 102 -8.66 -4.07 -16.65
CA SER A 102 -7.81 -3.63 -17.76
C SER A 102 -6.52 -4.44 -17.93
N GLY A 103 -6.08 -5.20 -16.93
CA GLY A 103 -4.77 -5.85 -16.93
C GLY A 103 -3.59 -4.87 -16.82
N THR A 104 -3.85 -3.63 -16.42
CA THR A 104 -2.85 -2.56 -16.26
C THR A 104 -2.78 -2.14 -14.81
N TYR A 105 -1.59 -1.75 -14.33
CA TYR A 105 -1.35 -1.44 -12.91
C TYR A 105 -1.86 -2.59 -12.03
N ASN A 106 -1.22 -3.75 -12.21
CA ASN A 106 -1.65 -5.02 -11.63
C ASN A 106 -1.24 -5.06 -10.16
N ASN A 107 -2.20 -4.99 -9.25
CA ASN A 107 -1.93 -4.72 -7.84
C ASN A 107 -2.52 -5.81 -6.94
N GLN A 108 -1.99 -5.95 -5.73
CA GLN A 108 -2.66 -6.55 -4.59
C GLN A 108 -3.29 -5.43 -3.74
N PHE A 109 -4.59 -5.22 -3.88
CA PHE A 109 -5.33 -4.29 -3.03
C PHE A 109 -5.74 -4.95 -1.72
N MET A 110 -5.57 -4.20 -0.64
CA MET A 110 -6.00 -4.53 0.72
C MET A 110 -7.11 -3.56 1.12
N VAL A 111 -8.29 -4.09 1.41
CA VAL A 111 -9.45 -3.32 1.85
C VAL A 111 -9.82 -3.71 3.27
N VAL A 112 -9.48 -2.84 4.22
CA VAL A 112 -9.77 -3.01 5.64
C VAL A 112 -11.06 -2.29 5.99
N ASP A 113 -12.04 -3.01 6.56
CA ASP A 113 -13.30 -2.42 7.01
C ASP A 113 -13.27 -2.11 8.52
N TYR A 114 -12.92 -0.87 8.87
CA TYR A 114 -12.87 -0.44 10.28
C TYR A 114 -14.25 -0.38 10.95
N LYS A 115 -15.36 -0.49 10.23
CA LYS A 115 -16.69 -0.65 10.84
C LYS A 115 -16.81 -1.99 11.59
N LEU A 116 -16.03 -2.99 11.19
CA LEU A 116 -16.02 -4.33 11.78
C LEU A 116 -14.96 -4.49 12.87
N PHE A 117 -14.00 -3.56 12.97
CA PHE A 117 -12.97 -3.58 13.99
C PHE A 117 -13.42 -2.87 15.26
N LYS A 118 -13.26 -3.52 16.42
CA LYS A 118 -13.46 -2.90 17.73
C LYS A 118 -12.17 -2.99 18.54
N LYS A 119 -11.78 -1.88 19.17
CA LYS A 119 -10.62 -1.87 20.06
C LYS A 119 -10.83 -2.87 21.20
N GLY A 120 -9.77 -3.62 21.55
CA GLY A 120 -9.82 -4.65 22.59
C GLY A 120 -10.33 -6.01 22.12
N THR A 121 -10.86 -6.14 20.89
CA THR A 121 -11.18 -7.45 20.31
C THR A 121 -9.92 -8.31 20.21
N LYS A 122 -9.97 -9.53 20.75
CA LYS A 122 -8.87 -10.50 20.61
C LYS A 122 -8.69 -10.85 19.14
N VAL A 123 -7.44 -11.10 18.73
CA VAL A 123 -7.11 -11.47 17.35
C VAL A 123 -7.90 -12.70 16.89
N SER A 124 -8.10 -13.70 17.76
CA SER A 124 -8.91 -14.89 17.46
C SER A 124 -10.37 -14.60 17.12
N ASP A 125 -10.89 -13.47 17.61
CA ASP A 125 -12.30 -13.12 17.58
C ASP A 125 -12.60 -12.07 16.49
N LEU A 126 -11.62 -11.74 15.65
CA LEU A 126 -11.81 -10.81 14.54
C LEU A 126 -12.91 -11.33 13.58
N PRO A 127 -13.94 -10.53 13.29
CA PRO A 127 -15.08 -10.97 12.49
C PRO A 127 -14.69 -11.10 11.02
N ASN A 128 -15.25 -12.10 10.34
CA ASN A 128 -15.13 -12.21 8.88
C ASN A 128 -15.52 -10.90 8.18
N ASN A 129 -14.99 -10.69 6.97
CA ASN A 129 -15.08 -9.50 6.14
C ASN A 129 -14.26 -8.29 6.61
N LEU A 130 -13.45 -8.43 7.66
CA LEU A 130 -12.59 -7.35 8.15
C LEU A 130 -11.53 -6.95 7.11
N LEU A 131 -10.91 -7.94 6.45
CA LEU A 131 -9.89 -7.71 5.42
C LEU A 131 -10.23 -8.50 4.16
N TRP A 132 -10.49 -7.75 3.08
CA TRP A 132 -10.63 -8.29 1.74
C TRP A 132 -9.37 -7.98 0.92
N ILE A 133 -8.91 -8.99 0.17
CA ILE A 133 -7.82 -8.86 -0.80
C ILE A 133 -8.38 -9.06 -2.19
N ILE A 134 -7.92 -8.23 -3.13
CA ILE A 134 -8.11 -8.43 -4.56
C ILE A 134 -6.76 -8.32 -5.27
N GLU A 135 -6.43 -9.34 -6.06
CA GLU A 135 -5.26 -9.33 -6.94
C GLU A 135 -5.71 -9.39 -8.40
N GLN A 136 -4.99 -8.66 -9.24
CA GLN A 136 -5.28 -8.53 -10.66
C GLN A 136 -4.05 -8.91 -11.49
N MET A 137 -4.30 -9.60 -12.60
CA MET A 137 -3.42 -9.71 -13.76
C MET A 137 -4.27 -9.48 -15.03
N PRO A 138 -3.68 -9.35 -16.23
CA PRO A 138 -4.48 -9.33 -17.45
C PRO A 138 -5.40 -10.57 -17.50
N THR A 139 -6.68 -10.34 -17.79
CA THR A 139 -7.76 -11.35 -17.88
C THR A 139 -8.23 -12.00 -16.56
N LEU A 140 -7.48 -11.89 -15.46
CA LEU A 140 -7.80 -12.58 -14.22
C LEU A 140 -7.83 -11.62 -13.02
N VAL A 141 -8.89 -11.75 -12.23
CA VAL A 141 -9.02 -11.13 -10.91
C VAL A 141 -9.30 -12.22 -9.89
N ARG A 142 -8.63 -12.15 -8.74
CA ARG A 142 -8.88 -13.00 -7.59
C ARG A 142 -9.24 -12.19 -6.37
N VAL A 143 -10.25 -12.65 -5.65
CA VAL A 143 -10.84 -11.95 -4.51
C VAL A 143 -11.07 -12.93 -3.38
N ALA A 144 -10.68 -12.58 -2.17
CA ALA A 144 -11.04 -13.34 -0.98
C ALA A 144 -11.13 -12.47 0.29
N ASP A 145 -12.00 -12.89 1.21
CA ASP A 145 -11.89 -12.51 2.62
C ASP A 145 -10.74 -13.30 3.25
N VAL A 146 -9.68 -12.60 3.64
CA VAL A 146 -8.48 -13.19 4.26
C VAL A 146 -8.42 -12.91 5.75
N THR A 147 -9.52 -12.50 6.39
CA THR A 147 -9.54 -12.22 7.84
C THR A 147 -9.03 -13.42 8.65
N HIS A 148 -9.23 -14.65 8.16
CA HIS A 148 -8.70 -15.86 8.79
C HIS A 148 -7.16 -15.86 8.91
N VAL A 149 -6.43 -15.20 8.01
CA VAL A 149 -4.98 -15.02 8.10
C VAL A 149 -4.63 -14.07 9.23
N LEU A 150 -5.36 -12.95 9.37
CA LEU A 150 -5.18 -12.05 10.51
C LEU A 150 -5.38 -12.79 11.83
N ARG A 151 -6.40 -13.67 11.91
CA ARG A 151 -6.62 -14.49 13.11
C ARG A 151 -5.48 -15.47 13.40
N SER A 152 -4.87 -16.05 12.37
CA SER A 152 -3.86 -17.10 12.56
C SER A 152 -2.47 -16.55 12.90
N GLN A 153 -2.05 -15.42 12.31
CA GLN A 153 -0.69 -14.91 12.47
C GLN A 153 -0.61 -13.46 13.01
N GLY A 154 -1.74 -12.75 13.11
CA GLY A 154 -1.80 -11.41 13.70
C GLY A 154 -1.53 -10.25 12.74
N TYR A 155 -1.15 -10.50 11.49
CA TYR A 155 -0.82 -9.44 10.51
C TYR A 155 -1.05 -9.89 9.06
N TRP A 156 -1.17 -8.92 8.17
CA TRP A 156 -1.07 -9.08 6.72
C TRP A 156 0.07 -8.19 6.22
N ALA A 157 0.95 -8.73 5.37
CA ALA A 157 2.02 -7.99 4.73
C ALA A 157 1.91 -8.14 3.21
N SER A 158 2.26 -7.07 2.50
CA SER A 158 2.22 -6.98 1.05
C SER A 158 3.53 -6.38 0.55
N TYR A 159 4.12 -6.98 -0.48
CA TYR A 159 5.51 -6.70 -0.91
C TYR A 159 5.75 -7.10 -2.37
N ASN A 160 4.81 -6.76 -3.25
CA ASN A 160 4.93 -6.89 -4.71
C ASN A 160 5.06 -8.33 -5.25
N VAL A 161 4.68 -9.34 -4.48
CA VAL A 161 4.57 -10.73 -4.94
C VAL A 161 3.14 -11.23 -4.70
N PRO A 162 2.45 -11.80 -5.70
CA PRO A 162 1.07 -12.24 -5.52
C PRO A 162 0.91 -13.32 -4.46
N TYR A 163 -0.15 -13.20 -3.65
CA TYR A 163 -0.56 -14.14 -2.62
C TYR A 163 -1.37 -15.30 -3.20
N PHE A 164 -2.31 -15.03 -4.12
CA PHE A 164 -3.14 -16.07 -4.71
C PHE A 164 -2.31 -16.87 -5.72
N LYS A 165 -2.26 -18.19 -5.49
CA LYS A 165 -1.38 -19.10 -6.24
C LYS A 165 -1.55 -19.01 -7.77
N ASP A 166 -2.76 -18.84 -8.25
CA ASP A 166 -3.02 -18.76 -9.69
C ASP A 166 -2.62 -17.40 -10.29
N ILE A 167 -2.72 -16.30 -9.55
CA ILE A 167 -2.13 -15.01 -9.95
C ILE A 167 -0.60 -15.13 -9.99
N TYR A 168 -0.01 -15.72 -8.96
CA TYR A 168 1.44 -15.99 -8.87
C TYR A 168 1.97 -16.89 -10.00
N ASP A 169 1.25 -17.96 -10.31
CA ASP A 169 1.64 -18.86 -11.41
C ASP A 169 1.48 -18.16 -12.76
N MET A 170 0.40 -17.38 -12.95
CA MET A 170 0.10 -16.68 -14.19
C MET A 170 1.07 -15.52 -14.45
N SER A 171 1.50 -14.81 -13.41
CA SER A 171 2.42 -13.66 -13.51
C SER A 171 3.81 -14.05 -14.02
N GLY A 172 4.18 -15.33 -13.96
CA GLY A 172 5.52 -15.81 -14.33
C GLY A 172 6.50 -15.90 -13.15
N ASP A 173 6.09 -15.48 -11.95
CA ASP A 173 6.96 -15.51 -10.76
C ASP A 173 7.37 -16.93 -10.39
N ALA A 174 6.48 -17.91 -10.55
CA ALA A 174 6.79 -19.32 -10.32
C ALA A 174 7.96 -19.83 -11.20
N GLU A 175 8.09 -19.33 -12.42
CA GLU A 175 9.19 -19.69 -13.32
C GLU A 175 10.48 -18.97 -12.94
N LEU A 176 10.39 -17.67 -12.63
CA LEU A 176 11.53 -16.89 -12.17
C LEU A 176 12.08 -17.38 -10.83
N PHE A 177 11.22 -17.81 -9.90
CA PHE A 177 11.66 -18.45 -8.67
C PHE A 177 12.54 -19.67 -8.95
N ARG A 178 12.16 -20.55 -9.89
CA ARG A 178 12.97 -21.74 -10.25
C ARG A 178 14.31 -21.39 -10.90
N LYS A 179 14.39 -20.25 -11.59
CA LYS A 179 15.58 -19.81 -12.33
C LYS A 179 16.54 -18.99 -11.48
N MET A 180 15.98 -18.03 -10.75
CA MET A 180 16.69 -16.94 -10.10
C MET A 180 16.72 -17.12 -8.58
N GLY A 181 15.64 -17.62 -7.96
CA GLY A 181 15.60 -17.90 -6.53
C GLY A 181 14.65 -17.03 -5.71
N PRO A 182 14.89 -16.89 -4.38
CA PRO A 182 13.92 -16.42 -3.39
C PRO A 182 13.28 -15.06 -3.59
N PHE A 183 13.89 -14.16 -4.39
CA PHE A 183 13.31 -12.85 -4.70
C PHE A 183 11.91 -12.92 -5.32
N TYR A 184 11.63 -14.01 -6.04
CA TYR A 184 10.34 -14.25 -6.67
C TYR A 184 9.43 -15.17 -5.84
N SER A 185 9.85 -15.60 -4.64
CA SER A 185 9.00 -16.43 -3.76
C SER A 185 8.17 -15.54 -2.86
N HIS A 186 6.86 -15.78 -2.76
CA HIS A 186 6.01 -14.99 -1.86
C HIS A 186 6.54 -14.97 -0.41
N ASP A 187 6.91 -16.12 0.15
CA ASP A 187 7.33 -16.27 1.55
C ASP A 187 8.83 -16.10 1.82
N LYS A 188 9.68 -16.04 0.79
CA LYS A 188 11.15 -16.02 0.94
C LYS A 188 11.83 -14.75 0.46
N THR A 189 11.09 -13.76 -0.05
CA THR A 189 11.69 -12.45 -0.31
C THR A 189 12.27 -11.84 0.97
N ALA A 190 13.28 -10.97 0.84
CA ALA A 190 13.83 -10.21 1.97
C ALA A 190 12.73 -9.52 2.79
N ARG A 191 11.77 -8.86 2.12
CA ARG A 191 10.66 -8.17 2.78
C ARG A 191 9.72 -9.14 3.50
N ALA A 192 9.37 -10.27 2.90
CA ALA A 192 8.55 -11.30 3.55
C ALA A 192 9.21 -11.80 4.84
N GLN A 193 10.52 -12.07 4.78
CA GLN A 193 11.29 -12.55 5.92
C GLN A 193 11.46 -11.47 7.02
N ILE A 194 11.71 -10.20 6.64
CA ILE A 194 11.78 -9.08 7.58
C ILE A 194 10.43 -8.89 8.28
N PHE A 195 9.32 -8.89 7.54
CA PHE A 195 7.98 -8.82 8.14
C PHE A 195 7.73 -9.99 9.09
N HIS A 196 8.02 -11.22 8.67
CA HIS A 196 7.86 -12.40 9.53
C HIS A 196 8.66 -12.28 10.83
N ARG A 197 9.90 -11.76 10.76
CA ARG A 197 10.79 -11.56 11.91
C ARG A 197 10.31 -10.44 12.84
N ASP A 198 9.86 -9.31 12.29
CA ASP A 198 9.77 -8.04 13.01
C ASP A 198 8.35 -7.52 13.24
N GLN A 199 7.32 -8.05 12.57
CA GLN A 199 5.94 -7.58 12.71
C GLN A 199 5.45 -7.56 14.17
N SER A 200 5.87 -8.54 14.98
CA SER A 200 5.45 -8.66 16.38
C SER A 200 6.01 -7.56 17.28
N LYS A 201 7.02 -6.83 16.82
CA LYS A 201 7.60 -5.65 17.51
C LYS A 201 6.70 -4.42 17.35
N VAL A 202 5.75 -4.44 16.42
CA VAL A 202 4.81 -3.34 16.19
C VAL A 202 3.68 -3.40 17.23
N THR A 203 3.71 -2.47 18.17
CA THR A 203 2.72 -2.36 19.26
C THR A 203 1.96 -1.04 19.25
N ASP A 204 2.44 -0.07 18.48
CA ASP A 204 1.85 1.27 18.35
C ASP A 204 2.23 1.91 17.00
N LEU A 205 1.75 3.14 16.74
CA LEU A 205 2.08 3.86 15.51
C LEU A 205 3.58 4.20 15.38
N LYS A 206 4.30 4.35 16.50
CA LYS A 206 5.73 4.71 16.47
C LYS A 206 6.57 3.52 16.03
N THR A 207 6.29 2.34 16.57
CA THR A 207 6.93 1.09 16.19
C THR A 207 6.52 0.64 14.79
N LEU A 208 5.26 0.90 14.37
CA LEU A 208 4.85 0.74 12.98
C LEU A 208 5.65 1.66 12.03
N TYR A 209 5.81 2.94 12.39
CA TYR A 209 6.66 3.87 11.66
C TYR A 209 8.10 3.34 11.53
N GLN A 210 8.67 2.82 12.62
CA GLN A 210 10.02 2.25 12.58
C GLN A 210 10.12 1.07 11.61
N LEU A 211 9.15 0.14 11.62
CA LEU A 211 9.13 -0.99 10.70
C LEU A 211 8.96 -0.54 9.24
N MET A 212 8.00 0.35 8.97
CA MET A 212 7.74 0.84 7.61
C MET A 212 8.86 1.73 7.06
N ARG A 213 9.77 2.19 7.93
CA ARG A 213 10.98 2.94 7.56
C ARG A 213 12.26 2.12 7.70
N TYR A 214 12.13 0.82 7.95
CA TYR A 214 13.26 -0.06 8.20
C TYR A 214 14.12 -0.25 6.95
N ASN A 215 15.39 0.09 7.07
CA ASN A 215 16.44 -0.26 6.12
C ASN A 215 17.78 -0.24 6.83
N ASP A 216 18.31 -1.41 7.13
CA ASP A 216 19.63 -1.60 7.73
C ASP A 216 20.50 -2.49 6.83
N PHE A 217 20.44 -2.26 5.52
CA PHE A 217 20.91 -3.23 4.53
C PHE A 217 22.37 -3.65 4.67
N LYS A 218 23.22 -2.82 5.29
CA LYS A 218 24.63 -3.12 5.52
C LYS A 218 24.85 -4.17 6.61
N HIS A 219 23.89 -4.32 7.52
CA HIS A 219 24.02 -5.15 8.72
C HIS A 219 22.95 -6.24 8.82
N ASP A 220 21.79 -6.08 8.17
CA ASP A 220 20.74 -7.09 8.18
C ASP A 220 21.11 -8.25 7.22
N PRO A 221 21.28 -9.49 7.72
CA PRO A 221 21.52 -10.64 6.86
C PRO A 221 20.38 -10.90 5.85
N LEU A 222 19.16 -10.43 6.12
CA LEU A 222 18.03 -10.54 5.18
C LEU A 222 18.13 -9.57 4.00
N SER A 223 19.06 -8.61 4.06
CA SER A 223 19.37 -7.71 2.94
C SER A 223 20.54 -8.20 2.08
N GLN A 224 21.05 -9.40 2.35
CA GLN A 224 21.97 -10.11 1.45
C GLN A 224 21.19 -10.61 0.25
N CYS A 225 21.77 -10.44 -0.94
CA CYS A 225 21.19 -10.98 -2.13
C CYS A 225 21.28 -12.52 -2.11
N GLU A 226 20.19 -13.17 -2.47
CA GLU A 226 20.13 -14.63 -2.55
C GLU A 226 19.61 -15.02 -3.94
N THR A 227 20.48 -15.67 -4.74
CA THR A 227 20.09 -16.29 -6.01
C THR A 227 20.68 -17.69 -6.14
N TYR A 228 20.14 -18.50 -7.05
CA TYR A 228 20.61 -19.88 -7.22
C TYR A 228 21.94 -20.01 -7.96
N ASN A 229 22.25 -19.09 -8.87
CA ASN A 229 23.37 -19.27 -9.80
C ASN A 229 24.28 -18.03 -9.94
N GLN A 230 23.99 -16.94 -9.23
CA GLN A 230 24.72 -15.68 -9.35
C GLN A 230 25.06 -15.13 -7.95
N VAL A 231 26.27 -14.61 -7.81
CA VAL A 231 26.74 -13.99 -6.58
C VAL A 231 26.75 -12.48 -6.80
N CYS A 232 26.19 -11.72 -5.87
CA CYS A 232 26.31 -10.26 -5.93
C CYS A 232 27.60 -9.80 -5.28
N ASP A 233 28.15 -8.73 -5.83
CA ASP A 233 29.31 -8.05 -5.27
C ASP A 233 29.04 -6.53 -5.30
N PRO A 234 28.86 -5.86 -4.15
CA PRO A 234 28.83 -6.42 -2.80
C PRO A 234 27.58 -7.29 -2.54
N PRO A 235 27.61 -8.16 -1.51
CA PRO A 235 26.52 -9.11 -1.25
C PRO A 235 25.24 -8.45 -0.75
N ASN A 236 25.32 -7.26 -0.15
CA ASN A 236 24.16 -6.54 0.36
C ASN A 236 23.63 -5.56 -0.70
N SER A 237 22.31 -5.40 -0.75
CA SER A 237 21.66 -4.36 -1.57
C SER A 237 20.72 -3.51 -0.72
N ALA A 238 20.77 -2.20 -0.94
CA ALA A 238 19.89 -1.25 -0.27
C ALA A 238 18.44 -1.31 -0.79
N GLY A 239 18.19 -2.03 -1.89
CA GLY A 239 16.87 -2.38 -2.38
C GLY A 239 16.18 -3.50 -1.58
N LEU A 240 16.95 -4.32 -0.84
CA LEU A 240 16.45 -5.47 -0.09
C LEU A 240 16.04 -5.10 1.35
N ALA A 241 15.11 -4.15 1.49
CA ALA A 241 14.57 -3.69 2.76
C ALA A 241 13.08 -3.31 2.65
N ILE A 242 12.43 -3.02 3.78
CA ILE A 242 11.02 -2.54 3.78
C ILE A 242 10.94 -1.17 3.10
N ALA A 243 11.81 -0.25 3.50
CA ALA A 243 11.95 1.06 2.87
C ALA A 243 13.23 1.10 2.03
N SER A 244 13.15 0.65 0.77
CA SER A 244 14.31 0.59 -0.15
C SER A 244 15.03 1.94 -0.29
N ARG A 245 16.35 1.87 -0.51
CA ARG A 245 17.26 3.00 -0.71
C ARG A 245 18.25 2.67 -1.82
N SER A 246 17.77 2.34 -3.02
CA SER A 246 18.65 1.90 -4.12
C SER A 246 19.69 2.96 -4.50
N ASP A 247 19.46 4.24 -4.14
CA ASP A 247 20.46 5.32 -4.18
C ASP A 247 21.72 5.08 -3.32
N LEU A 248 21.67 4.12 -2.38
CA LEU A 248 22.76 3.72 -1.51
C LEU A 248 23.36 2.35 -1.86
N SER A 249 22.83 1.67 -2.88
CA SER A 249 23.51 0.50 -3.46
C SER A 249 24.82 0.92 -4.12
N ASP A 250 25.76 -0.01 -4.27
CA ASP A 250 27.06 0.28 -4.89
C ASP A 250 26.87 0.59 -6.39
N PRO A 251 27.31 1.77 -6.89
CA PRO A 251 27.22 2.11 -8.32
C PRO A 251 28.01 1.17 -9.23
N ASP A 252 29.08 0.55 -8.72
CA ASP A 252 29.89 -0.44 -9.44
C ASP A 252 29.48 -1.88 -9.09
N GLY A 253 28.40 -2.05 -8.32
CA GLY A 253 27.94 -3.33 -7.83
C GLY A 253 27.38 -4.22 -8.93
N GLN A 254 27.69 -5.51 -8.85
CA GLN A 254 27.20 -6.53 -9.77
C GLN A 254 26.00 -7.24 -9.15
N TYR A 255 24.81 -6.95 -9.66
CA TYR A 255 23.58 -7.58 -9.21
C TYR A 255 22.87 -8.28 -10.37
N PRO A 256 22.32 -9.48 -10.15
CA PRO A 256 21.60 -10.22 -11.18
C PRO A 256 20.15 -9.77 -11.39
N ILE A 257 19.64 -8.93 -10.49
CA ILE A 257 18.29 -8.38 -10.52
C ILE A 257 18.41 -6.87 -10.48
N GLU A 258 17.88 -6.21 -11.50
CA GLU A 258 17.96 -4.75 -11.71
C GLU A 258 17.59 -3.98 -10.43
N TRP A 259 16.47 -4.32 -9.78
CA TRP A 259 15.96 -3.67 -8.55
C TRP A 259 16.93 -3.64 -7.35
N TRP A 260 18.06 -4.33 -7.41
CA TRP A 260 19.09 -4.34 -6.37
C TRP A 260 20.24 -3.38 -6.65
N GLU A 261 20.37 -2.92 -7.89
CA GLU A 261 21.43 -2.03 -8.37
C GLU A 261 21.30 -0.61 -7.82
N TYR A 262 22.35 0.19 -8.00
CA TYR A 262 22.29 1.63 -7.79
C TYR A 262 21.33 2.29 -8.77
N GLN A 263 20.28 2.92 -8.26
CA GLN A 263 19.23 3.52 -9.08
C GLN A 263 18.60 4.74 -8.42
N ASP A 264 18.03 5.65 -9.24
CA ASP A 264 17.14 6.74 -8.80
C ASP A 264 15.75 6.18 -8.41
N GLU A 265 15.75 5.26 -7.44
CA GLU A 265 14.56 4.61 -6.90
C GLU A 265 14.71 4.31 -5.41
N CYS A 266 13.64 4.55 -4.65
CA CYS A 266 13.58 4.27 -3.22
C CYS A 266 12.15 4.32 -2.71
N ALA A 267 11.95 3.92 -1.45
CA ALA A 267 10.71 4.19 -0.73
C ALA A 267 10.61 5.70 -0.40
N THR A 268 9.69 6.41 -1.05
CA THR A 268 9.62 7.89 -0.98
C THR A 268 8.69 8.46 0.10
N ASP A 269 8.03 7.62 0.89
CA ASP A 269 7.15 8.03 1.99
C ASP A 269 6.84 6.87 2.95
N ALA A 270 6.03 7.15 3.97
CA ALA A 270 5.17 6.16 4.60
C ALA A 270 3.88 6.83 5.10
N LYS A 271 2.74 6.11 5.05
CA LYS A 271 1.45 6.55 5.60
C LYS A 271 0.91 5.48 6.54
N MET A 272 0.39 5.89 7.69
CA MET A 272 -0.16 4.98 8.69
C MET A 272 -1.42 5.58 9.29
N THR A 273 -2.38 4.73 9.65
CA THR A 273 -3.58 5.12 10.41
C THR A 273 -3.89 4.06 11.45
N ASN A 274 -4.88 4.33 12.30
CA ASN A 274 -5.42 3.37 13.25
C ASN A 274 -6.92 3.62 13.46
N SER A 275 -7.57 2.78 14.25
CA SER A 275 -9.02 2.88 14.49
C SER A 275 -9.49 4.23 15.03
N SER A 276 -8.66 4.95 15.80
CA SER A 276 -9.00 6.28 16.33
C SER A 276 -8.86 7.41 15.32
N MET A 277 -8.09 7.20 14.24
CA MET A 277 -7.78 8.20 13.22
C MET A 277 -8.70 8.10 12.00
N VAL A 278 -9.19 6.89 11.69
CA VAL A 278 -10.05 6.62 10.52
C VAL A 278 -11.34 7.43 10.54
N SER A 279 -11.99 7.57 11.70
CA SER A 279 -13.22 8.36 11.86
C SER A 279 -13.05 9.85 11.54
N GLN A 280 -11.81 10.35 11.59
CA GLN A 280 -11.45 11.73 11.28
C GLN A 280 -10.72 11.87 9.94
N LEU A 281 -10.61 10.78 9.17
CA LEU A 281 -9.84 10.70 7.92
C LEU A 281 -8.36 11.09 8.08
N GLN A 282 -7.80 10.84 9.26
CA GLN A 282 -6.44 11.24 9.63
C GLN A 282 -5.41 10.15 9.37
N MET A 283 -4.17 10.56 9.12
CA MET A 283 -3.03 9.67 8.99
C MET A 283 -1.77 10.29 9.60
N LEU A 284 -0.85 9.46 10.04
CA LEU A 284 0.55 9.82 10.20
C LEU A 284 1.20 9.68 8.84
N ALA A 285 1.91 10.71 8.37
CA ALA A 285 2.57 10.70 7.08
C ALA A 285 4.01 11.23 7.20
N VAL A 286 4.94 10.62 6.49
CA VAL A 286 6.32 11.12 6.30
C VAL A 286 6.62 11.14 4.82
N SER A 287 7.33 12.18 4.36
CA SER A 287 7.77 12.31 2.97
C SER A 287 9.28 12.18 2.89
N GLY A 288 9.76 11.52 1.85
CA GLY A 288 11.17 11.34 1.53
C GLY A 288 11.71 9.94 1.85
N PRO A 289 12.93 9.63 1.38
CA PRO A 289 13.60 8.36 1.65
C PRO A 289 13.86 8.14 3.13
N THR A 290 13.96 6.89 3.60
CA THR A 290 14.22 6.61 5.02
C THR A 290 15.58 7.14 5.48
N ASP A 291 15.59 7.80 6.62
CA ASP A 291 16.76 8.35 7.30
C ASP A 291 16.89 7.80 8.75
N VAL A 292 16.10 6.78 9.10
CA VAL A 292 16.07 6.21 10.46
C VAL A 292 17.38 5.48 10.80
N GLN A 293 17.91 4.75 9.82
CA GLN A 293 19.17 3.98 9.92
C GLN A 293 20.13 4.29 8.76
N GLN A 294 19.72 5.19 7.87
CA GLN A 294 20.46 5.57 6.66
C GLN A 294 20.71 7.07 6.66
N PRO A 295 21.73 7.57 5.95
CA PRO A 295 21.90 9.01 5.78
C PRO A 295 20.68 9.60 5.07
N ALA A 296 20.22 10.76 5.54
CA ALA A 296 19.16 11.52 4.87
C ALA A 296 19.56 11.80 3.41
N PHE A 297 18.65 11.52 2.48
CA PHE A 297 18.90 11.70 1.06
C PHE A 297 19.07 13.18 0.73
N ARG A 298 20.03 13.49 -0.14
CA ARG A 298 20.30 14.85 -0.62
C ARG A 298 20.63 14.86 -2.10
N TRP A 299 19.86 15.62 -2.90
CA TRP A 299 20.04 15.70 -4.36
C TRP A 299 21.46 16.14 -4.73
N SER A 300 21.94 17.25 -4.15
CA SER A 300 23.25 17.84 -4.46
C SER A 300 24.46 16.93 -4.20
N THR A 301 24.30 15.86 -3.42
CA THR A 301 25.37 14.88 -3.12
C THR A 301 25.04 13.45 -3.54
N SER A 302 23.89 13.23 -4.19
CA SER A 302 23.41 11.88 -4.56
C SER A 302 24.15 11.27 -5.74
N GLY A 303 24.76 12.09 -6.60
CA GLY A 303 25.31 11.67 -7.89
C GLY A 303 24.26 11.51 -9.00
N MET A 304 22.98 11.76 -8.72
CA MET A 304 21.87 11.62 -9.67
C MET A 304 21.60 12.92 -10.42
N ASP A 305 21.33 12.82 -11.72
CA ASP A 305 21.15 13.97 -12.64
C ASP A 305 19.70 14.17 -13.10
N GLY A 306 18.73 13.61 -12.35
CA GLY A 306 17.31 13.74 -12.65
C GLY A 306 16.76 15.14 -12.37
N SER A 307 15.84 15.64 -13.20
CA SER A 307 15.15 16.91 -12.91
C SER A 307 14.30 16.79 -11.64
N HIS A 308 14.53 17.68 -10.68
CA HIS A 308 13.89 17.65 -9.36
C HIS A 308 13.33 19.02 -8.95
N PHE A 309 12.79 19.78 -9.92
CA PHE A 309 12.25 21.11 -9.67
C PHE A 309 11.18 21.10 -8.57
N GLY A 310 11.32 22.00 -7.60
CA GLY A 310 10.42 22.11 -6.44
C GLY A 310 10.68 21.10 -5.32
N HIS A 311 11.61 20.15 -5.49
CA HIS A 311 12.08 19.34 -4.36
C HIS A 311 12.97 20.17 -3.42
N PRO A 312 12.93 19.89 -2.10
CA PRO A 312 14.00 20.30 -1.21
C PRO A 312 15.31 19.58 -1.63
N ASP A 313 16.46 20.21 -1.40
CA ASP A 313 17.74 19.54 -1.63
C ASP A 313 17.92 18.36 -0.66
N LEU A 314 17.66 18.58 0.64
CA LEU A 314 17.76 17.58 1.70
C LEU A 314 16.37 17.07 2.13
N PHE A 315 16.20 15.75 2.13
CA PHE A 315 15.01 15.06 2.64
C PHE A 315 15.26 14.50 4.04
N ASN A 316 15.03 15.34 5.05
CA ASN A 316 15.12 14.99 6.47
C ASN A 316 13.86 15.50 7.18
N PHE A 317 12.72 14.88 6.88
CA PHE A 317 11.42 15.31 7.37
C PHE A 317 10.94 14.40 8.50
N ALA A 318 10.56 15.00 9.62
CA ALA A 318 9.84 14.29 10.66
C ALA A 318 8.44 13.88 10.18
N PRO A 319 7.88 12.75 10.67
CA PRO A 319 6.50 12.39 10.39
C PRO A 319 5.54 13.42 10.98
N ILE A 320 4.47 13.73 10.25
CA ILE A 320 3.42 14.65 10.67
C ILE A 320 2.08 13.94 10.83
N TYR A 321 1.30 14.39 11.82
CA TYR A 321 -0.11 14.02 11.91
C TYR A 321 -0.92 14.90 10.97
N VAL A 322 -1.42 14.33 9.89
CA VAL A 322 -2.32 15.01 8.97
C VAL A 322 -3.69 15.13 9.65
N LYS A 323 -4.04 16.37 10.00
CA LYS A 323 -5.33 16.74 10.58
C LYS A 323 -6.10 17.62 9.61
N TRP A 324 -7.39 17.36 9.48
CA TRP A 324 -8.27 18.16 8.65
C TRP A 324 -9.05 19.13 9.51
N PHE A 325 -9.14 20.38 9.08
CA PHE A 325 -10.06 21.32 9.69
C PHE A 325 -11.51 20.84 9.51
N PRO A 326 -12.40 21.14 10.48
CA PRO A 326 -13.82 20.88 10.31
C PRO A 326 -14.30 21.55 9.03
N ASN A 327 -14.98 20.81 8.16
CA ASN A 327 -15.61 21.43 7.00
C ASN A 327 -16.76 22.30 7.52
N SER A 328 -16.87 23.54 7.05
CA SER A 328 -18.03 24.41 7.30
C SER A 328 -19.36 23.86 6.74
N TYR A 329 -19.32 22.68 6.09
CA TYR A 329 -20.44 22.01 5.42
C TYR A 329 -20.66 20.57 5.92
N GLU A 330 -20.17 20.21 7.11
CA GLU A 330 -20.39 18.89 7.69
C GLU A 330 -21.90 18.69 7.97
N THR A 331 -22.46 17.63 7.39
CA THR A 331 -23.89 17.29 7.48
C THR A 331 -24.18 16.42 8.71
N ALA A 332 -25.45 16.31 9.10
CA ALA A 332 -25.85 15.39 10.19
C ALA A 332 -25.48 13.93 9.90
N GLN A 333 -25.52 13.50 8.63
CA GLN A 333 -25.08 12.17 8.22
C GLN A 333 -23.58 11.98 8.41
N ASP A 334 -22.77 12.99 8.06
CA ASP A 334 -21.31 12.93 8.26
C ASP A 334 -20.95 12.75 9.75
N ILE A 335 -21.74 13.35 10.65
CA ILE A 335 -21.58 13.21 12.10
C ILE A 335 -21.96 11.80 12.56
N ASP A 336 -23.04 11.23 12.03
CA ASP A 336 -23.50 9.89 12.42
C ASP A 336 -22.54 8.79 11.96
N ASP A 337 -22.09 8.85 10.70
CA ASP A 337 -21.10 7.93 10.15
C ASP A 337 -19.78 7.99 10.97
N ARG A 338 -19.35 9.19 11.36
CA ARG A 338 -18.20 9.38 12.26
C ARG A 338 -18.43 8.76 13.63
N ARG A 339 -19.61 8.94 14.23
CA ARG A 339 -19.92 8.39 15.57
C ARG A 339 -19.84 6.87 15.61
N VAL A 340 -20.32 6.18 14.58
CA VAL A 340 -20.22 4.72 14.48
C VAL A 340 -18.75 4.26 14.55
N LEU A 341 -17.85 4.94 13.81
CA LEU A 341 -16.42 4.64 13.82
C LEU A 341 -15.76 5.04 15.15
N GLU A 342 -16.16 6.15 15.76
CA GLU A 342 -15.68 6.57 17.07
C GLU A 342 -16.07 5.59 18.18
N ASP A 343 -17.30 5.09 18.19
CA ASP A 343 -17.79 4.12 19.18
C ASP A 343 -17.00 2.81 19.11
N ASN A 344 -16.66 2.37 17.90
CA ASN A 344 -15.76 1.23 17.67
C ASN A 344 -14.34 1.45 18.22
N SER A 345 -13.90 2.72 18.30
CA SER A 345 -12.57 3.10 18.82
C SER A 345 -12.53 3.35 20.34
N ARG A 346 -13.68 3.65 20.98
CA ARG A 346 -13.78 4.21 22.35
C ARG A 346 -14.14 3.22 23.46
N ARG A 347 -14.59 1.99 23.20
CA ARG A 347 -14.80 0.99 24.29
C ARG A 347 -13.41 0.45 24.69
N GLU A 348 -12.89 0.64 25.91
CA GLU A 348 -13.47 0.34 27.23
C GLU A 348 -13.47 1.53 28.23
N THR A 349 -14.65 1.83 28.76
CA THR A 349 -14.87 2.19 30.16
C THR A 349 -16.28 1.78 30.55
N LEU A 350 -16.40 0.62 31.17
CA LEU A 350 -17.31 0.32 32.30
C LEU A 350 -16.88 -0.99 32.94
#